data_AF-A0A415HVN4-F1
#
_entry.id   AF-A0A415HVN4-F1
#
_cell.length_a   1.000
_cell.length_b   1.000
_cell.length_c   1.000
_cell.angle_alpha   90.00
_cell.angle_beta   90.00
_cell.angle_gamma   90.00
#
_symmetry.space_group_name_H-M   'P 1'
#
loop_
_entity.id
_entity.type
_entity.pdbx_description
1 polymer ?
#
loop_
_entity_poly.entity_id
_entity_poly.type
_entity_poly.pdbx_seq_one_letter_code
_entity_poly.pdbx_strand_id
1 'polypeptide(L)'
;MGCGSWTSKCFTDYSLSKGMDVSTSGSILGTYSNQEMFKSRSIDPGLSPIHVMRECCDNDEHPNTVPVVLGLDVTGSMGDAAVEIAKKLNVIMTKLYEKVTDVEFMIMGIGDLSYDNCPIQISQFESDIRIAEQLDKLYFEFGGGGNRFESYTVAWYMGSRHTKLDCLSRGKKGIIITIGDEQLNPYLPLRGRYCGLEDATGDKLQTDIETKDLYDETSKKFNIYHLDVQHGRRWDEDEIEASFKKYLKDNHFRRVSMDSIANEIVDIVVSEVENNKTEEPVIASENSEGIIW
;
A
#
# COMPACT_ATOMS: atom_id res chain seq x y z
N MET A 1 1.24 16.81 0.38
CA MET A 1 0.81 16.11 1.60
C MET A 1 -0.26 16.91 2.28
N GLY A 2 -1.19 16.22 2.91
CA GLY A 2 -2.13 16.82 3.84
C GLY A 2 -1.71 16.86 5.30
N CYS A 3 -2.19 17.89 6.00
CA CYS A 3 -2.20 17.94 7.47
C CYS A 3 -3.58 17.47 7.98
N GLY A 4 -3.61 16.80 9.13
CA GLY A 4 -4.83 16.32 9.77
C GLY A 4 -4.64 14.95 10.44
N SER A 5 -5.61 14.56 11.28
CA SER A 5 -5.63 13.23 11.89
C SER A 5 -6.95 12.52 11.61
N TRP A 6 -6.88 11.22 11.33
CA TRP A 6 -8.07 10.40 11.17
C TRP A 6 -8.91 10.37 12.45
N THR A 7 -10.22 10.54 12.30
CA THR A 7 -11.17 10.25 13.37
C THR A 7 -12.29 9.38 12.84
N SER A 8 -12.78 8.44 13.67
CA SER A 8 -13.91 7.58 13.28
C SER A 8 -15.16 8.41 12.95
N LYS A 9 -15.32 9.60 13.54
CA LYS A 9 -16.40 10.54 13.21
C LYS A 9 -16.27 11.07 11.77
N CYS A 10 -15.08 11.48 11.34
CA CYS A 10 -14.86 11.96 9.97
C CYS A 10 -15.24 10.89 8.94
N PHE A 11 -14.89 9.63 9.19
CA PHE A 11 -15.27 8.52 8.31
C PHE A 11 -16.77 8.26 8.28
N THR A 12 -17.43 8.28 9.45
CA THR A 12 -18.88 8.12 9.52
C THR A 12 -19.59 9.25 8.78
N ASP A 13 -19.19 10.51 9.00
CA ASP A 13 -19.77 11.67 8.33
C ASP A 13 -19.56 11.59 6.81
N TYR A 14 -18.36 11.18 6.36
CA TYR A 14 -18.05 10.97 4.95
C TYR A 14 -18.92 9.86 4.34
N SER A 15 -19.02 8.69 4.98
CA SER A 15 -19.82 7.56 4.52
C SER A 15 -21.31 7.91 4.43
N LEU A 16 -21.84 8.62 5.43
CA LEU A 16 -23.22 9.11 5.43
C LEU A 16 -23.47 10.09 4.27
N SER A 17 -22.50 10.96 3.95
CA SER A 17 -22.60 11.88 2.80
C SER A 17 -22.72 11.15 1.46
N LYS A 18 -22.24 9.89 1.39
CA LYS A 18 -22.35 9.00 0.22
C LYS A 18 -23.60 8.13 0.25
N GLY A 19 -24.43 8.23 1.28
CA GLY A 19 -25.63 7.40 1.47
C GLY A 19 -25.33 5.99 1.97
N MET A 20 -24.21 5.80 2.66
CA MET A 20 -23.82 4.51 3.26
C MET A 20 -24.02 4.55 4.79
N ASP A 21 -24.49 3.43 5.35
CA ASP A 21 -24.63 3.27 6.79
C ASP A 21 -23.35 2.67 7.40
N VAL A 22 -22.97 3.13 8.60
CA VAL A 22 -21.79 2.65 9.32
C VAL A 22 -22.21 1.97 10.62
N SER A 23 -21.66 0.79 10.87
CA SER A 23 -21.93 -0.01 12.07
C SER A 23 -21.36 0.66 13.32
N THR A 24 -21.79 0.19 14.49
CA THR A 24 -21.18 0.59 15.76
C THR A 24 -19.70 0.21 15.87
N SER A 25 -19.25 -0.81 15.14
CA SER A 25 -17.83 -1.20 15.05
C SER A 25 -17.05 -0.36 14.04
N GLY A 26 -17.68 0.60 13.36
CA GLY A 26 -17.05 1.48 12.39
C GLY A 26 -16.96 0.94 10.96
N SER A 27 -17.53 -0.23 10.66
CA SER A 27 -17.53 -0.81 9.31
C SER A 27 -18.73 -0.36 8.50
N ILE A 28 -18.59 -0.20 7.18
CA ILE A 28 -19.73 0.07 6.31
C ILE A 28 -20.69 -1.14 6.30
N LEU A 29 -21.97 -0.90 6.53
CA LEU A 29 -23.05 -1.90 6.55
C LEU A 29 -23.64 -2.11 5.16
N GLY A 30 -23.97 -3.35 4.83
CA GLY A 30 -24.62 -3.73 3.58
C GLY A 30 -23.74 -4.57 2.66
N THR A 31 -24.37 -5.04 1.59
CA THR A 31 -23.72 -5.74 0.49
C THR A 31 -23.63 -4.78 -0.68
N TYR A 32 -22.41 -4.44 -1.07
CA TYR A 32 -22.14 -3.57 -2.20
C TYR A 32 -21.33 -4.36 -3.21
N SER A 33 -21.73 -4.28 -4.48
CA SER A 33 -20.86 -4.67 -5.58
C SER A 33 -19.71 -3.69 -5.75
N ASN A 34 -18.67 -4.11 -6.47
CA ASN A 34 -17.50 -3.28 -6.76
C ASN A 34 -17.89 -1.97 -7.45
N GLN A 35 -18.84 -2.01 -8.38
CA GLN A 35 -19.29 -0.80 -9.10
C GLN A 35 -20.18 0.11 -8.26
N GLU A 36 -20.80 -0.40 -7.19
CA GLU A 36 -21.56 0.42 -6.23
C GLU A 36 -20.62 1.14 -5.26
N MET A 37 -19.54 0.48 -4.84
CA MET A 37 -18.51 1.05 -3.98
C MET A 37 -17.60 2.01 -4.77
N PHE A 38 -17.06 1.55 -5.89
CA PHE A 38 -16.11 2.28 -6.74
C PHE A 38 -16.80 2.75 -8.02
N LYS A 39 -17.21 4.02 -8.03
CA LYS A 39 -18.04 4.59 -9.11
C LYS A 39 -17.21 5.16 -10.27
N SER A 40 -15.89 5.27 -10.11
CA SER A 40 -14.99 5.79 -11.13
C SER A 40 -15.09 4.99 -12.44
N ARG A 41 -15.09 5.70 -13.57
CA ARG A 41 -15.14 5.12 -14.92
C ARG A 41 -13.88 5.37 -15.74
N SER A 42 -12.94 6.12 -15.15
CA SER A 42 -11.63 6.44 -15.68
C SER A 42 -10.73 6.78 -14.51
N ILE A 43 -9.42 6.77 -14.71
CA ILE A 43 -8.46 7.23 -13.71
C ILE A 43 -8.78 8.67 -13.27
N ASP A 44 -8.79 8.90 -11.95
CA ASP A 44 -8.90 10.25 -11.39
C ASP A 44 -7.57 11.00 -11.60
N PRO A 45 -7.57 12.27 -12.04
CA PRO A 45 -6.34 13.03 -12.25
C PRO A 45 -5.43 13.10 -11.01
N GLY A 46 -6.01 13.09 -9.80
CA GLY A 46 -5.25 13.08 -8.55
C GLY A 46 -4.52 11.75 -8.29
N LEU A 47 -4.96 10.67 -8.92
CA LEU A 47 -4.36 9.34 -8.83
C LEU A 47 -3.42 9.02 -10.02
N SER A 48 -3.27 9.93 -10.97
CA SER A 48 -2.37 9.73 -12.11
C SER A 48 -0.92 9.51 -11.66
N PRO A 49 -0.21 8.51 -12.20
CA PRO A 49 1.20 8.26 -11.90
C PRO A 49 2.17 9.05 -12.79
N ILE A 50 1.67 9.80 -13.77
CA ILE A 50 2.52 10.44 -14.78
C ILE A 50 3.32 11.60 -14.16
N HIS A 51 4.65 11.47 -14.16
CA HIS A 51 5.60 12.48 -13.70
C HIS A 51 5.36 12.98 -12.28
N VAL A 52 4.83 12.11 -11.40
CA VAL A 52 4.53 12.49 -10.01
C VAL A 52 5.68 12.13 -9.08
N MET A 53 5.84 12.96 -8.05
CA MET A 53 6.60 12.65 -6.84
C MET A 53 5.62 12.75 -5.66
N ARG A 54 5.47 11.67 -4.90
CA ARG A 54 4.61 11.60 -3.73
C ARG A 54 5.46 11.77 -2.48
N GLU A 55 5.00 12.57 -1.53
CA GLU A 55 5.84 13.06 -0.44
C GLU A 55 5.26 12.62 0.90
N CYS A 56 6.10 11.97 1.70
CA CYS A 56 5.89 11.68 3.13
C CYS A 56 7.04 12.35 3.91
N CYS A 57 6.81 13.58 4.33
CA CYS A 57 7.77 14.51 4.92
C CYS A 57 7.33 14.89 6.33
N ASP A 58 8.27 15.02 7.25
CA ASP A 58 7.98 15.38 8.63
C ASP A 58 7.47 16.83 8.71
N ASN A 59 6.49 17.10 9.57
CA ASN A 59 5.91 18.43 9.79
C ASN A 59 5.50 18.63 11.27
N ASP A 60 5.00 19.82 11.62
CA ASP A 60 4.65 20.15 13.02
C ASP A 60 3.55 19.24 13.62
N GLU A 61 2.63 18.73 12.79
CA GLU A 61 1.57 17.80 13.20
C GLU A 61 2.05 16.35 13.19
N HIS A 62 2.89 15.98 12.22
CA HIS A 62 3.49 14.66 12.06
C HIS A 62 5.02 14.73 12.04
N PRO A 63 5.68 14.89 13.20
CA PRO A 63 7.12 15.07 13.27
C PRO A 63 7.92 13.77 13.03
N ASN A 64 7.27 12.61 13.11
CA ASN A 64 7.91 11.31 12.93
C ASN A 64 7.16 10.41 11.95
N THR A 65 6.90 10.92 10.74
CA THR A 65 6.11 10.21 9.71
C THR A 65 6.48 8.74 9.52
N VAL A 66 5.48 7.89 9.39
CA VAL A 66 5.59 6.46 9.10
C VAL A 66 4.86 6.21 7.76
N PRO A 67 5.60 6.19 6.64
CA PRO A 67 5.00 6.00 5.33
C PRO A 67 4.55 4.55 5.14
N VAL A 68 3.27 4.37 4.81
CA VAL A 68 2.68 3.08 4.46
C VAL A 68 2.06 3.14 3.07
N VAL A 69 2.54 2.33 2.14
CA VAL A 69 1.92 2.13 0.83
C VAL A 69 1.01 0.92 0.92
N LEU A 70 -0.28 1.12 0.67
CA LEU A 70 -1.29 0.07 0.57
C LEU A 70 -1.65 -0.14 -0.90
N GLY A 71 -1.06 -1.15 -1.52
CA GLY A 71 -1.29 -1.52 -2.91
C GLY A 71 -2.40 -2.57 -3.03
N LEU A 72 -3.51 -2.17 -3.64
CA LEU A 72 -4.66 -3.02 -3.87
C LEU A 72 -4.64 -3.52 -5.31
N ASP A 73 -4.75 -4.83 -5.47
CA ASP A 73 -5.06 -5.44 -6.75
C ASP A 73 -6.48 -5.01 -7.19
N VAL A 74 -6.55 -4.35 -8.34
CA VAL A 74 -7.81 -3.83 -8.93
C VAL A 74 -8.29 -4.62 -10.14
N THR A 75 -7.77 -5.83 -10.31
CA THR A 75 -8.14 -6.76 -11.39
C THR A 75 -9.53 -7.37 -11.14
N GLY A 76 -10.03 -8.11 -12.14
CA GLY A 76 -11.36 -8.71 -12.07
C GLY A 76 -11.56 -9.70 -10.91
N SER A 77 -10.52 -10.44 -10.50
CA SER A 77 -10.60 -11.44 -9.42
C SER A 77 -10.69 -10.80 -8.03
N MET A 78 -10.14 -9.59 -7.87
CA MET A 78 -9.87 -8.97 -6.56
C MET A 78 -10.88 -7.92 -6.12
N GLY A 79 -11.90 -7.66 -6.93
CA GLY A 79 -12.86 -6.61 -6.62
C GLY A 79 -13.57 -6.77 -5.25
N ASP A 80 -14.00 -8.00 -4.90
CA ASP A 80 -14.66 -8.24 -3.60
C ASP A 80 -13.72 -7.96 -2.41
N ALA A 81 -12.42 -8.26 -2.56
CA ALA A 81 -11.41 -7.96 -1.56
C ALA A 81 -11.23 -6.44 -1.38
N ALA A 82 -11.20 -5.70 -2.49
CA ALA A 82 -11.07 -4.25 -2.46
C ALA A 82 -12.29 -3.59 -1.81
N VAL A 83 -13.51 -4.09 -2.07
CA VAL A 83 -14.72 -3.65 -1.36
C VAL A 83 -14.62 -3.93 0.13
N GLU A 84 -14.13 -5.11 0.51
CA GLU A 84 -14.01 -5.45 1.93
C GLU A 84 -13.00 -4.55 2.66
N ILE A 85 -11.89 -4.20 2.01
CA ILE A 85 -10.92 -3.24 2.53
C ILE A 85 -11.55 -1.85 2.68
N ALA A 86 -12.30 -1.38 1.67
CA ALA A 86 -13.00 -0.10 1.75
C ALA A 86 -14.01 -0.07 2.91
N LYS A 87 -14.79 -1.14 3.08
CA LYS A 87 -15.73 -1.29 4.20
C LYS A 87 -15.07 -1.32 5.57
N LYS A 88 -13.86 -1.91 5.65
CA LYS A 88 -13.09 -2.06 6.89
C LYS A 88 -12.05 -0.95 7.11
N LEU A 89 -11.91 0.00 6.19
CA LEU A 89 -10.87 1.03 6.26
C LEU A 89 -10.90 1.78 7.60
N ASN A 90 -12.07 2.20 8.05
CA ASN A 90 -12.20 2.87 9.34
C ASN A 90 -11.79 2.01 10.54
N VAL A 91 -12.01 0.70 10.47
CA VAL A 91 -11.53 -0.22 11.51
C VAL A 91 -10.01 -0.30 11.50
N ILE A 92 -9.40 -0.38 10.31
CA ILE A 92 -7.95 -0.41 10.11
C ILE A 92 -7.35 0.88 10.69
N MET A 93 -7.82 2.03 10.20
CA MET A 93 -7.29 3.34 10.58
C MET A 93 -7.50 3.61 12.08
N THR A 94 -8.70 3.36 12.63
CA THR A 94 -8.96 3.58 14.06
C THR A 94 -8.03 2.72 14.93
N LYS A 95 -7.86 1.44 14.61
CA LYS A 95 -6.95 0.55 15.36
C LYS A 95 -5.48 0.96 15.24
N LEU A 96 -5.08 1.50 14.09
CA LEU A 96 -3.71 1.96 13.86
C LEU A 96 -3.42 3.23 14.66
N TYR A 97 -4.26 4.25 14.57
CA TYR A 97 -4.04 5.51 15.27
C TYR A 97 -4.16 5.40 16.79
N GLU A 98 -4.83 4.36 17.31
CA GLU A 98 -4.79 4.02 18.74
C GLU A 98 -3.42 3.50 19.22
N LYS A 99 -2.60 2.96 18.31
CA LYS A 99 -1.34 2.26 18.64
C LYS A 99 -0.09 2.94 18.11
N VAL A 100 -0.22 3.65 16.99
CA VAL A 100 0.86 4.24 16.22
C VAL A 100 0.51 5.69 15.91
N THR A 101 1.48 6.58 16.09
CA THR A 101 1.38 7.99 15.73
C THR A 101 2.05 8.25 14.39
N ASP A 102 1.67 9.34 13.73
CA ASP A 102 2.30 9.85 12.51
C ASP A 102 2.30 8.88 11.32
N VAL A 103 1.36 7.94 11.27
CA VAL A 103 1.19 7.06 10.10
C VAL A 103 0.58 7.85 8.96
N GLU A 104 1.17 7.71 7.77
CA GLU A 104 0.60 8.28 6.55
C GLU A 104 0.43 7.18 5.50
N PHE A 105 -0.75 7.11 4.89
CA PHE A 105 -1.08 6.12 3.89
C PHE A 105 -1.07 6.70 2.49
N MET A 106 -0.44 5.97 1.58
CA MET A 106 -0.62 6.09 0.15
C MET A 106 -1.42 4.87 -0.33
N ILE A 107 -2.53 5.13 -1.02
CA ILE A 107 -3.32 4.10 -1.67
C ILE A 107 -2.83 3.93 -3.10
N MET A 108 -2.59 2.68 -3.50
CA MET A 108 -2.30 2.33 -4.88
C MET A 108 -3.32 1.34 -5.42
N GLY A 109 -3.76 1.57 -6.66
CA GLY A 109 -4.45 0.57 -7.47
C GLY A 109 -3.46 -0.07 -8.43
N ILE A 110 -3.36 -1.39 -8.39
CA ILE A 110 -2.42 -2.20 -9.16
C ILE A 110 -3.24 -3.10 -10.09
N GLY A 111 -3.11 -2.89 -11.40
CA GLY A 111 -3.64 -3.79 -12.42
C GLY A 111 -2.51 -4.51 -13.15
N ASP A 112 -2.84 -5.11 -14.29
CA ASP A 112 -1.85 -5.79 -15.13
C ASP A 112 -1.24 -4.79 -16.12
N LEU A 113 0.03 -4.43 -15.90
CA LEU A 113 0.78 -3.57 -16.81
C LEU A 113 0.82 -4.10 -18.24
N SER A 114 0.64 -5.40 -18.46
CA SER A 114 0.67 -5.99 -19.80
C SER A 114 -0.66 -5.84 -20.56
N TYR A 115 -1.79 -5.72 -19.85
CA TYR A 115 -3.14 -5.84 -20.44
C TYR A 115 -4.10 -4.70 -20.10
N ASP A 116 -3.84 -3.88 -19.08
CA ASP A 116 -4.74 -2.81 -18.65
C ASP A 116 -4.36 -1.45 -19.25
N ASN A 117 -5.30 -0.50 -19.29
CA ASN A 117 -5.03 0.86 -19.79
C ASN A 117 -4.54 1.80 -18.69
N CYS A 118 -5.01 1.59 -17.45
CA CYS A 118 -4.65 2.33 -16.25
C CYS A 118 -4.10 1.38 -15.16
N PRO A 119 -3.03 0.61 -15.46
CA PRO A 119 -2.49 -0.42 -14.56
C PRO A 119 -1.87 0.13 -13.27
N ILE A 120 -1.63 1.44 -13.20
CA ILE A 120 -1.07 2.12 -12.04
C ILE A 120 -2.00 3.28 -11.66
N GLN A 121 -2.42 3.29 -10.41
CA GLN A 121 -3.06 4.42 -9.77
C GLN A 121 -2.35 4.67 -8.45
N ILE A 122 -1.96 5.92 -8.17
CA ILE A 122 -1.15 6.25 -7.01
C ILE A 122 -1.64 7.54 -6.37
N SER A 123 -2.03 7.48 -5.11
CA SER A 123 -2.45 8.64 -4.35
C SER A 123 -1.27 9.39 -3.71
N GLN A 124 -1.54 10.48 -3.01
CA GLN A 124 -0.58 11.13 -2.13
C GLN A 124 -0.60 10.46 -0.76
N PHE A 125 0.51 10.51 0.00
CA PHE A 125 0.50 10.15 1.41
C PHE A 125 -0.40 11.12 2.21
N GLU A 126 -1.35 10.57 2.94
CA GLU A 126 -2.30 11.31 3.78
C GLU A 126 -2.45 10.62 5.14
N SER A 127 -2.80 11.40 6.17
CA SER A 127 -3.02 10.96 7.55
C SER A 127 -4.47 11.09 8.03
N ASP A 128 -5.38 11.58 7.18
CA ASP A 128 -6.76 11.87 7.56
C ASP A 128 -7.80 11.22 6.64
N ILE A 129 -9.03 11.73 6.68
CA ILE A 129 -10.15 11.20 5.89
C ILE A 129 -9.87 11.12 4.39
N ARG A 130 -8.90 11.88 3.86
CA ARG A 130 -8.50 11.81 2.46
C ARG A 130 -8.01 10.43 2.05
N ILE A 131 -7.55 9.60 2.97
CA ILE A 131 -7.22 8.19 2.68
C ILE A 131 -8.47 7.47 2.14
N ALA A 132 -9.64 7.68 2.76
CA ALA A 132 -10.90 7.14 2.27
C ALA A 132 -11.34 7.79 0.95
N GLU A 133 -11.20 9.12 0.83
CA GLU A 133 -11.53 9.83 -0.41
C GLU A 133 -10.67 9.37 -1.60
N GLN A 134 -9.41 9.03 -1.37
CA GLN A 134 -8.48 8.49 -2.36
C GLN A 134 -8.82 7.06 -2.73
N LEU A 135 -9.18 6.23 -1.74
CA LEU A 135 -9.61 4.86 -1.97
C LEU A 135 -10.88 4.82 -2.85
N ASP A 136 -11.86 5.68 -2.55
CA ASP A 136 -13.10 5.79 -3.33
C ASP A 136 -12.89 6.21 -4.80
N LYS A 137 -11.76 6.88 -5.09
CA LYS A 137 -11.42 7.35 -6.44
C LYS A 137 -10.81 6.25 -7.31
N LEU A 138 -10.39 5.12 -6.73
CA LEU A 138 -9.81 4.02 -7.49
C LEU A 138 -10.76 3.57 -8.61
N TYR A 139 -10.18 3.42 -9.80
CA TYR A 139 -10.86 2.94 -10.98
C TYR A 139 -10.57 1.45 -11.17
N PHE A 140 -11.62 0.64 -11.22
CA PHE A 140 -11.53 -0.79 -11.48
C PHE A 140 -11.86 -1.03 -12.95
N GLU A 141 -10.85 -1.37 -13.74
CA GLU A 141 -11.02 -1.75 -15.15
C GLU A 141 -11.59 -3.16 -15.30
N PHE A 142 -11.56 -3.97 -14.23
CA PHE A 142 -11.89 -5.40 -14.25
C PHE A 142 -11.12 -6.14 -15.36
N GLY A 143 -9.88 -5.69 -15.57
CA GLY A 143 -8.94 -6.29 -16.49
C GLY A 143 -8.27 -7.52 -15.88
N GLY A 144 -7.05 -7.78 -16.35
CA GLY A 144 -6.30 -9.00 -16.05
C GLY A 144 -5.91 -9.79 -17.30
N GLY A 145 -4.78 -10.47 -17.20
CA GLY A 145 -4.14 -11.18 -18.30
C GLY A 145 -4.16 -12.71 -18.17
N GLY A 146 -3.68 -13.40 -19.21
CA GLY A 146 -3.49 -14.86 -19.22
C GLY A 146 -2.11 -15.33 -18.74
N ASN A 147 -1.34 -14.43 -18.13
CA ASN A 147 0.07 -14.52 -17.76
C ASN A 147 0.32 -15.09 -16.35
N ARG A 148 -0.73 -15.31 -15.54
CA ARG A 148 -0.68 -15.89 -14.18
C ARG A 148 0.12 -15.08 -13.17
N PHE A 149 0.33 -13.81 -13.44
CA PHE A 149 0.96 -12.88 -12.53
C PHE A 149 0.33 -11.51 -12.70
N GLU A 150 0.38 -10.73 -11.63
CA GLU A 150 -0.01 -9.34 -11.63
C GLU A 150 1.18 -8.42 -11.33
N SER A 151 1.05 -7.15 -11.71
CA SER A 151 2.18 -6.20 -11.68
C SER A 151 2.47 -5.63 -10.28
N TYR A 152 2.47 -6.47 -9.23
CA TYR A 152 2.66 -6.06 -7.84
C TYR A 152 3.95 -5.29 -7.59
N THR A 153 5.01 -5.60 -8.34
CA THR A 153 6.29 -4.88 -8.23
C THR A 153 6.20 -3.42 -8.68
N VAL A 154 5.10 -2.99 -9.31
CA VAL A 154 4.90 -1.57 -9.61
C VAL A 154 4.79 -0.72 -8.35
N ALA A 155 4.29 -1.28 -7.24
CA ALA A 155 4.36 -0.63 -5.94
C ALA A 155 5.80 -0.42 -5.49
N TRP A 156 6.71 -1.35 -5.82
CA TRP A 156 8.12 -1.24 -5.51
C TRP A 156 8.79 -0.17 -6.37
N TYR A 157 8.42 -0.09 -7.66
CA TYR A 157 8.90 0.93 -8.60
C TYR A 157 8.50 2.34 -8.16
N MET A 158 7.20 2.54 -7.92
CA MET A 158 6.71 3.84 -7.48
C MET A 158 7.25 4.19 -6.09
N GLY A 159 7.28 3.23 -5.16
CA GLY A 159 7.88 3.41 -3.84
C GLY A 159 9.34 3.87 -3.93
N SER A 160 10.18 3.19 -4.70
CA SER A 160 11.60 3.52 -4.78
C SER A 160 11.92 4.80 -5.54
N ARG A 161 11.19 5.11 -6.62
CA ARG A 161 11.56 6.18 -7.57
C ARG A 161 10.63 7.39 -7.58
N HIS A 162 9.39 7.24 -7.11
CA HIS A 162 8.36 8.28 -7.11
C HIS A 162 7.92 8.67 -5.71
N THR A 163 8.72 8.35 -4.69
CA THR A 163 8.51 8.87 -3.34
C THR A 163 9.70 9.65 -2.79
N LYS A 164 9.36 10.67 -2.01
CA LYS A 164 10.29 11.40 -1.14
C LYS A 164 9.85 11.14 0.30
N LEU A 165 10.76 10.59 1.09
CA LEU A 165 10.48 10.07 2.43
C LEU A 165 11.50 10.63 3.43
N ASP A 166 11.05 11.45 4.37
CA ASP A 166 11.95 12.03 5.39
C ASP A 166 12.35 10.99 6.45
N CYS A 167 11.54 9.95 6.66
CA CYS A 167 11.83 8.85 7.58
C CYS A 167 13.19 8.18 7.31
N LEU A 168 13.65 8.18 6.05
CA LEU A 168 14.95 7.62 5.66
C LEU A 168 16.11 8.37 6.30
N SER A 169 15.99 9.69 6.49
CA SER A 169 16.99 10.51 7.17
C SER A 169 17.12 10.16 8.66
N ARG A 170 16.03 9.62 9.25
CA ARG A 170 15.99 9.08 10.61
C ARG A 170 16.45 7.63 10.70
N GLY A 171 16.95 7.07 9.60
CA GLY A 171 17.35 5.66 9.52
C GLY A 171 16.17 4.69 9.57
N LYS A 172 14.94 5.16 9.31
CA LYS A 172 13.72 4.34 9.31
C LYS A 172 13.26 4.09 7.87
N LYS A 173 12.73 2.89 7.63
CA LYS A 173 12.14 2.51 6.34
C LYS A 173 10.63 2.72 6.35
N GLY A 174 10.06 2.98 5.19
CA GLY A 174 8.62 2.88 4.99
C GLY A 174 8.16 1.42 4.94
N ILE A 175 6.85 1.24 4.76
CA ILE A 175 6.22 -0.08 4.63
C ILE A 175 5.47 -0.13 3.30
N ILE A 176 5.65 -1.21 2.53
CA ILE A 176 4.81 -1.51 1.36
C ILE A 176 4.02 -2.77 1.69
N ILE A 177 2.69 -2.70 1.60
CA ILE A 177 1.80 -3.85 1.73
C ILE A 177 1.03 -3.96 0.42
N THR A 178 1.30 -5.01 -0.35
CA THR A 178 0.49 -5.37 -1.53
C THR A 178 -0.53 -6.43 -1.15
N ILE A 179 -1.72 -6.37 -1.75
CA ILE A 179 -2.82 -7.29 -1.47
C ILE A 179 -3.35 -7.79 -2.80
N GLY A 180 -3.25 -9.09 -3.04
CA GLY A 180 -3.52 -9.70 -4.33
C GLY A 180 -3.76 -11.19 -4.22
N ASP A 181 -3.97 -11.84 -5.37
CA ASP A 181 -4.23 -13.27 -5.43
C ASP A 181 -3.47 -14.03 -6.52
N GLU A 182 -2.55 -13.39 -7.23
CA GLU A 182 -1.73 -14.00 -8.28
C GLU A 182 -0.23 -14.06 -7.93
N GLN A 183 0.57 -14.67 -8.81
CA GLN A 183 2.02 -14.74 -8.64
C GLN A 183 2.66 -13.36 -8.81
N LEU A 184 3.84 -13.19 -8.21
CA LEU A 184 4.68 -12.02 -8.41
C LEU A 184 5.21 -11.96 -9.85
N ASN A 185 5.04 -10.83 -10.51
CA ASN A 185 5.59 -10.62 -11.86
C ASN A 185 7.13 -10.74 -11.88
N PRO A 186 7.72 -11.36 -12.92
CA PRO A 186 9.18 -11.53 -13.03
C PRO A 186 9.92 -10.24 -13.43
N TYR A 187 9.25 -9.35 -14.15
CA TYR A 187 9.75 -8.05 -14.59
C TYR A 187 8.58 -7.10 -14.85
N LEU A 188 8.85 -5.79 -14.89
CA LEU A 188 7.90 -4.77 -15.39
C LEU A 188 8.22 -4.47 -16.86
N PRO A 189 7.27 -4.72 -17.79
CA PRO A 189 7.50 -4.42 -19.20
C PRO A 189 7.59 -2.91 -19.44
N LEU A 190 8.62 -2.49 -20.16
CA LEU A 190 8.78 -1.13 -20.67
C LEU A 190 7.57 -0.73 -21.51
N ARG A 191 7.12 -1.65 -22.36
CA ARG A 191 5.97 -1.52 -23.27
C ARG A 191 5.02 -2.69 -23.06
N GLY A 192 3.76 -2.41 -22.75
CA GLY A 192 2.69 -3.40 -22.71
C GLY A 192 1.85 -3.40 -23.98
N ARG A 193 0.77 -4.19 -23.99
CA ARG A 193 -0.15 -4.26 -25.13
C ARG A 193 -0.96 -2.98 -25.31
N TYR A 194 -1.35 -2.37 -24.20
CA TYR A 194 -2.17 -1.16 -24.14
C TYR A 194 -1.46 0.00 -23.44
N CYS A 195 -0.76 -0.29 -22.36
CA CYS A 195 0.05 0.66 -21.59
C CYS A 195 1.32 -0.06 -21.15
N GLY A 196 2.49 0.57 -21.18
CA GLY A 196 3.73 0.05 -20.58
C GLY A 196 4.17 0.87 -19.38
N LEU A 197 5.26 0.48 -18.72
CA LEU A 197 5.78 1.25 -17.59
C LEU A 197 6.09 2.70 -17.98
N GLU A 198 6.71 2.92 -19.14
CA GLU A 198 7.04 4.27 -19.64
C GLU A 198 5.78 5.10 -19.92
N ASP A 199 4.75 4.52 -20.52
CA ASP A 199 3.50 5.24 -20.80
C ASP A 199 2.71 5.54 -19.51
N ALA A 200 2.73 4.61 -18.55
CA ALA A 200 2.02 4.76 -17.29
C ALA A 200 2.66 5.82 -16.39
N THR A 201 3.99 5.83 -16.24
CA THR A 201 4.69 6.74 -15.31
C THR A 201 5.21 8.00 -15.99
N GLY A 202 5.34 7.99 -17.32
CA GLY A 202 6.01 9.03 -18.09
C GLY A 202 7.54 8.95 -18.01
N ASP A 203 8.12 7.97 -17.32
CA ASP A 203 9.57 7.87 -17.20
C ASP A 203 10.22 7.38 -18.48
N LYS A 204 11.36 7.97 -18.82
CA LYS A 204 12.17 7.52 -19.96
C LYS A 204 13.02 6.33 -19.54
N LEU A 205 12.64 5.15 -20.00
CA LEU A 205 13.26 3.90 -19.61
C LEU A 205 13.94 3.26 -20.83
N GLN A 206 15.05 2.56 -20.60
CA GLN A 206 15.83 1.95 -21.69
C GLN A 206 15.48 0.49 -21.94
N THR A 207 14.96 -0.19 -20.93
CA THR A 207 14.68 -1.62 -20.95
C THR A 207 13.64 -1.97 -19.88
N ASP A 208 13.14 -3.20 -19.93
CA ASP A 208 12.28 -3.78 -18.91
C ASP A 208 13.00 -3.79 -17.55
N ILE A 209 12.25 -3.73 -16.46
CA ILE A 209 12.83 -3.68 -15.12
C ILE A 209 12.65 -5.03 -14.44
N GLU A 210 13.77 -5.70 -14.20
CA GLU A 210 13.77 -6.99 -13.51
C GLU A 210 13.33 -6.84 -12.05
N THR A 211 12.46 -7.75 -11.60
CA THR A 211 11.94 -7.75 -10.22
C THR A 211 13.06 -7.84 -9.18
N LYS A 212 14.14 -8.56 -9.49
CA LYS A 212 15.30 -8.67 -8.61
C LYS A 212 15.97 -7.32 -8.39
N ASP A 213 16.25 -6.58 -9.45
CA ASP A 213 16.94 -5.29 -9.35
C ASP A 213 16.07 -4.28 -8.62
N LEU A 214 14.76 -4.34 -8.87
CA LEU A 214 13.79 -3.50 -8.19
C LEU A 214 13.66 -3.83 -6.70
N TYR A 215 13.69 -5.11 -6.31
CA TYR A 215 13.74 -5.50 -4.90
C TYR A 215 15.00 -4.97 -4.20
N ASP A 216 16.18 -5.11 -4.82
CA ASP A 216 17.47 -4.64 -4.29
C ASP A 216 17.49 -3.10 -4.12
N GLU A 217 16.74 -2.37 -4.94
CA GLU A 217 16.53 -0.93 -4.83
C GLU A 217 15.54 -0.58 -3.71
N THR A 218 14.33 -1.15 -3.77
CA THR A 218 13.22 -0.78 -2.88
C THR A 218 13.42 -1.23 -1.45
N SER A 219 14.02 -2.40 -1.23
CA SER A 219 14.28 -2.94 0.12
C SER A 219 15.23 -2.07 0.96
N LYS A 220 15.95 -1.12 0.34
CA LYS A 220 16.75 -0.11 1.06
C LYS A 220 15.88 0.97 1.69
N LYS A 221 14.71 1.25 1.11
CA LYS A 221 13.79 2.33 1.52
C LYS A 221 12.54 1.80 2.24
N PHE A 222 12.12 0.57 1.95
CA PHE A 222 10.89 -0.03 2.46
C PHE A 222 11.09 -1.44 2.99
N ASN A 223 10.29 -1.81 3.99
CA ASN A 223 10.01 -3.19 4.35
C ASN A 223 8.76 -3.63 3.57
N ILE A 224 8.92 -4.68 2.75
CA ILE A 224 7.94 -5.07 1.73
C ILE A 224 7.17 -6.31 2.19
N TYR A 225 5.85 -6.25 2.10
CA TYR A 225 4.91 -7.31 2.46
C TYR A 225 3.93 -7.59 1.32
N HIS A 226 3.46 -8.82 1.27
CA HIS A 226 2.37 -9.26 0.42
C HIS A 226 1.35 -10.07 1.22
N LEU A 227 0.07 -9.71 1.07
CA LEU A 227 -1.06 -10.44 1.62
C LEU A 227 -1.76 -11.18 0.47
N ASP A 228 -1.55 -12.50 0.42
CA ASP A 228 -2.21 -13.40 -0.53
C ASP A 228 -3.63 -13.67 -0.04
N VAL A 229 -4.62 -13.13 -0.75
CA VAL A 229 -6.03 -13.24 -0.40
C VAL A 229 -6.58 -14.57 -0.90
N GLN A 230 -6.88 -15.47 0.03
CA GLN A 230 -7.54 -16.72 -0.27
C GLN A 230 -9.03 -16.48 -0.55
N HIS A 231 -9.42 -16.58 -1.81
CA HIS A 231 -10.82 -16.72 -2.21
C HIS A 231 -10.98 -17.90 -3.18
N GLY A 232 -12.00 -18.73 -2.92
CA GLY A 232 -12.30 -19.91 -3.73
C GLY A 232 -11.29 -21.05 -3.62
N ARG A 233 -11.35 -21.99 -4.57
CA ARG A 233 -10.36 -23.08 -4.71
C ARG A 233 -9.37 -22.69 -5.79
N ARG A 234 -8.08 -22.67 -5.46
CA ARG A 234 -7.00 -22.41 -6.41
C ARG A 234 -6.07 -23.62 -6.47
N TRP A 235 -5.33 -23.73 -7.57
CA TRP A 235 -4.42 -24.85 -7.83
C TRP A 235 -2.96 -24.42 -7.91
N ASP A 236 -2.70 -23.12 -7.79
CA ASP A 236 -1.42 -22.45 -7.95
C ASP A 236 -0.89 -21.79 -6.66
N GLU A 237 -1.44 -22.16 -5.50
CA GLU A 237 -1.08 -21.59 -4.19
C GLU A 237 0.41 -21.76 -3.85
N ASP A 238 1.00 -22.88 -4.28
CA ASP A 238 2.42 -23.18 -4.08
C ASP A 238 3.29 -22.32 -5.02
N GLU A 239 2.86 -22.11 -6.27
CA GLU A 239 3.55 -21.24 -7.22
C GLU A 239 3.50 -19.76 -6.82
N ILE A 240 2.36 -19.29 -6.28
CA ILE A 240 2.23 -17.93 -5.74
C ILE A 240 3.24 -17.74 -4.61
N GLU A 241 3.21 -18.57 -3.57
CA GLU A 241 4.14 -18.46 -2.45
C GLU A 241 5.60 -18.58 -2.91
N ALA A 242 5.91 -19.51 -3.81
CA ALA A 242 7.26 -19.69 -4.35
C ALA A 242 7.74 -18.47 -5.16
N SER A 243 6.84 -17.74 -5.83
CA SER A 243 7.20 -16.53 -6.58
C SER A 243 7.65 -15.40 -5.66
N PHE A 244 6.96 -15.19 -4.53
CA PHE A 244 7.28 -14.15 -3.54
C PHE A 244 8.48 -14.53 -2.66
N LYS A 245 8.58 -15.79 -2.21
CA LYS A 245 9.66 -16.27 -1.33
C LYS A 245 11.06 -16.25 -1.96
N LYS A 246 11.17 -16.01 -3.27
CA LYS A 246 12.45 -15.69 -3.91
C LYS A 246 13.06 -14.39 -3.38
N TYR A 247 12.23 -13.47 -2.90
CA TYR A 247 12.62 -12.12 -2.51
C TYR A 247 12.20 -11.78 -1.07
N LEU A 248 10.99 -12.14 -0.68
CA LEU A 248 10.43 -11.82 0.64
C LEU A 248 10.86 -12.84 1.69
N LYS A 249 11.04 -12.36 2.93
CA LYS A 249 11.21 -13.24 4.11
C LYS A 249 9.92 -14.02 4.37
N ASP A 250 10.01 -15.14 5.07
CA ASP A 250 8.85 -16.01 5.36
C ASP A 250 7.68 -15.27 6.03
N ASN A 251 7.95 -14.32 6.94
CA ASN A 251 6.92 -13.55 7.64
C ASN A 251 6.41 -12.32 6.87
N HIS A 252 6.96 -12.05 5.68
CA HIS A 252 6.57 -10.93 4.82
C HIS A 252 5.58 -11.34 3.72
N PHE A 253 5.42 -12.64 3.45
CA PHE A 253 4.32 -13.19 2.68
C PHE A 253 3.32 -13.82 3.65
N ARG A 254 2.07 -13.36 3.64
CA ARG A 254 1.02 -13.86 4.55
C ARG A 254 -0.22 -14.22 3.77
N ARG A 255 -0.77 -15.40 4.06
CA ARG A 255 -2.07 -15.81 3.54
C ARG A 255 -3.17 -15.27 4.42
N VAL A 256 -4.19 -14.67 3.81
CA VAL A 256 -5.26 -13.98 4.52
C VAL A 256 -6.62 -14.34 3.93
N SER A 257 -7.63 -14.39 4.79
CA SER A 257 -9.04 -14.37 4.39
C SER A 257 -9.59 -12.95 4.43
N MET A 258 -10.73 -12.71 3.78
CA MET A 258 -11.47 -11.43 3.80
C MET A 258 -11.69 -10.88 5.22
N ASP A 259 -11.84 -11.75 6.21
CA ASP A 259 -12.02 -11.37 7.61
C ASP A 259 -10.74 -10.95 8.32
N SER A 260 -9.60 -11.50 7.90
CA SER A 260 -8.30 -11.26 8.52
C SER A 260 -7.51 -10.09 7.93
N ILE A 261 -7.76 -9.71 6.66
CA ILE A 261 -6.99 -8.67 5.94
C ILE A 261 -6.76 -7.42 6.80
N ALA A 262 -7.82 -6.87 7.38
CA ALA A 262 -7.74 -5.66 8.19
C ALA A 262 -6.86 -5.81 9.43
N ASN A 263 -6.90 -6.96 10.11
CA ASN A 263 -6.07 -7.20 11.29
C ASN A 263 -4.61 -7.41 10.90
N GLU A 264 -4.34 -8.07 9.78
CA GLU A 264 -2.98 -8.31 9.28
C GLU A 264 -2.29 -7.00 8.86
N ILE A 265 -3.01 -6.08 8.21
CA ILE A 265 -2.48 -4.73 7.91
C ILE A 265 -2.08 -4.02 9.21
N VAL A 266 -2.95 -4.04 10.23
CA VAL A 266 -2.68 -3.42 11.53
C VAL A 266 -1.46 -4.07 12.19
N ASP A 267 -1.39 -5.39 12.20
CA ASP A 267 -0.29 -6.15 12.81
C ASP A 267 1.06 -5.84 12.17
N ILE A 268 1.13 -5.78 10.83
CA ILE A 268 2.35 -5.45 10.09
C ILE A 268 2.84 -4.05 10.49
N VAL A 269 1.97 -3.04 10.42
CA VAL A 269 2.37 -1.64 10.68
C VAL A 269 2.80 -1.46 12.13
N VAL A 270 2.06 -2.03 13.09
CA VAL A 270 2.42 -1.96 14.52
C VAL A 270 3.75 -2.65 14.78
N SER A 271 3.93 -3.87 14.26
CA SER A 271 5.17 -4.64 14.46
C SER A 271 6.39 -3.89 13.91
N GLU A 272 6.28 -3.29 12.73
CA GLU A 272 7.38 -2.53 12.13
C GLU A 272 7.71 -1.25 12.91
N VAL A 273 6.70 -0.55 13.43
CA VAL A 273 6.92 0.62 14.29
C VAL A 273 7.58 0.21 15.62
N GLU A 274 7.14 -0.89 16.22
CA GLU A 274 7.70 -1.39 17.48
C GLU A 274 9.15 -1.86 17.31
N ASN A 275 9.43 -2.65 16.27
CA ASN A 275 10.79 -3.09 15.93
C ASN A 275 11.71 -1.88 15.74
N ASN A 276 11.23 -0.85 15.05
CA ASN A 276 11.95 0.40 14.85
C ASN A 276 12.26 1.15 16.16
N LYS A 277 11.44 1.05 17.21
CA LYS A 277 11.74 1.68 18.52
C LYS A 277 12.87 0.97 19.25
N THR A 278 12.96 -0.35 19.15
CA THR A 278 14.02 -1.15 19.80
C THR A 278 15.41 -0.98 19.19
N GLU A 279 15.52 -0.45 17.97
CA GLU A 279 16.79 -0.18 17.30
C GLU A 279 17.38 1.22 17.59
N GLU A 280 16.76 2.03 18.46
CA GLU A 280 17.42 3.26 18.93
C GLU A 280 18.68 2.93 19.73
N PRO A 281 19.82 3.59 19.47
CA PRO A 281 21.06 3.27 20.17
C PRO A 281 20.91 3.62 21.65
N VAL A 282 21.13 2.63 22.51
CA VAL A 282 21.40 2.84 23.93
C VAL A 282 22.63 3.75 24.01
N ILE A 283 22.40 5.04 24.28
CA ILE A 283 23.48 5.95 24.65
C ILE A 283 24.04 5.40 25.95
N ALA A 284 25.21 4.76 25.87
CA ALA A 284 25.99 4.41 27.04
C ALA A 284 26.30 5.71 27.79
N SER A 285 25.56 5.97 28.87
CA SER A 285 25.95 6.94 29.88
C SER A 285 27.14 6.36 30.62
N GLU A 286 28.34 6.53 30.09
CA GLU A 286 29.55 6.35 30.89
C GLU A 286 29.73 7.59 31.77
N ASN A 287 29.32 7.42 33.02
CA ASN A 287 29.82 8.18 34.16
C ASN A 287 31.35 8.25 34.08
N SER A 288 31.91 9.44 33.82
CA SER A 288 33.27 9.74 34.25
C SER A 288 33.19 10.55 35.55
N GLU A 289 33.10 9.80 36.65
CA GLU A 289 33.62 10.29 37.93
C GLU A 289 35.11 10.56 37.79
N GLY A 290 35.55 11.62 38.48
CA GLY A 290 36.77 12.36 38.17
C GLY A 290 38.08 11.63 38.43
N ILE A 291 39.15 12.20 37.89
CA ILE A 291 40.48 12.19 38.47
C ILE A 291 41.07 13.59 38.27
N ILE A 292 41.43 14.22 39.40
CA ILE A 292 42.31 15.38 39.51
C ILE A 292 43.74 14.84 39.58
N TRP A 293 44.64 15.32 38.71
CA TRP A 293 46.07 15.52 38.98
C TRP A 293 46.55 16.74 38.21
#